data_AF-A0A7S2JBG1-F1
#
_entry.id   AF-A0A7S2JBG1-F1
#
_cell.length_a   1.000
_cell.length_b   1.000
_cell.length_c   1.000
_cell.angle_alpha   90.00
_cell.angle_beta   90.00
_cell.angle_gamma   90.00
#
_symmetry.space_group_name_H-M   'P 1'
#
loop_
_entity.id
_entity.type
_entity.pdbx_description
1 polymer ?
#
loop_
_entity_poly.entity_id
_entity_poly.type
_entity_poly.pdbx_seq_one_letter_code
_entity_poly.pdbx_strand_id
1 'polypeptide(L)'
;YELPDGQVITVGNERFRCTEALFSPEFVGSDERGLAELVLDSIGCCDVDIRADLWGNVVLSGGSSLFSGLADRLSKELCALAPSSIRVKVIAPPERKYSAWIGGSILGSLSTFESMAITREE
;
A
#
# COMPACT_ATOMS: atom_id res chain seq x y z
N TYR A 1 -20.95 -11.56 12.31
CA TYR A 1 -21.16 -11.72 10.86
C TYR A 1 -22.19 -12.81 10.69
N GLU A 2 -23.20 -12.60 9.85
CA GLU A 2 -24.21 -13.61 9.56
C GLU A 2 -23.77 -14.44 8.36
N LEU A 3 -23.72 -15.76 8.55
CA LEU A 3 -23.34 -16.73 7.54
C LEU A 3 -24.52 -16.98 6.56
N PRO A 4 -24.27 -17.54 5.36
CA PRO A 4 -25.33 -17.80 4.37
C PRO A 4 -26.45 -18.73 4.85
N ASP A 5 -26.22 -19.51 5.91
CA ASP A 5 -27.21 -20.39 6.55
C ASP A 5 -28.00 -19.73 7.69
N GLY A 6 -27.76 -18.42 7.94
CA GLY A 6 -28.40 -17.64 9.00
C GLY A 6 -27.70 -17.72 10.36
N GLN A 7 -26.62 -18.51 10.50
CA GLN A 7 -25.86 -18.56 11.75
C GLN A 7 -25.08 -17.25 11.95
N VAL A 8 -25.19 -16.65 13.13
CA VAL A 8 -24.40 -15.46 13.49
C VAL A 8 -23.14 -15.87 14.24
N ILE A 9 -21.98 -15.46 13.73
CA ILE A 9 -20.68 -15.63 14.39
C ILE A 9 -20.17 -14.31 14.98
N THR A 10 -19.49 -14.41 16.11
CA THR A 10 -18.75 -13.30 16.73
C THR A 10 -17.27 -13.44 16.39
N VAL A 11 -16.67 -12.37 15.87
CA VAL A 11 -15.23 -12.29 15.59
C VAL A 11 -14.64 -11.25 16.53
N GLY A 12 -13.69 -11.67 17.36
CA GLY A 12 -13.03 -10.86 18.37
C GLY A 12 -11.72 -10.27 17.87
N ASN A 13 -10.61 -10.72 18.47
CA ASN A 13 -9.27 -10.20 18.16
C ASN A 13 -8.75 -10.62 16.77
N GLU A 14 -9.37 -11.63 16.17
CA GLU A 14 -9.04 -12.13 14.84
C GLU A 14 -9.19 -11.02 13.79
N ARG A 15 -10.06 -10.03 14.05
CA ARG A 15 -10.29 -8.85 13.20
C ARG A 15 -9.03 -8.02 12.91
N PHE A 16 -8.07 -8.01 13.82
CA PHE A 16 -6.80 -7.27 13.65
C PHE A 16 -5.60 -8.22 13.55
N ARG A 17 -5.65 -9.40 14.18
CA ARG A 17 -4.59 -10.41 14.04
C ARG A 17 -4.42 -10.87 12.59
N CYS A 18 -5.50 -10.97 11.83
CA CYS A 18 -5.42 -11.40 10.43
C CYS A 18 -4.62 -10.42 9.55
N THR A 19 -4.74 -9.11 9.81
CA THR A 19 -4.02 -8.07 9.06
C THR A 19 -2.63 -7.79 9.62
N GLU A 20 -2.37 -8.20 10.85
CA GLU A 20 -1.06 -8.04 11.50
C GLU A 20 0.02 -8.84 10.78
N ALA A 21 -0.34 -9.92 10.07
CA ALA A 21 0.58 -10.67 9.22
C ALA A 21 1.26 -9.82 8.12
N LEU A 22 0.71 -8.65 7.78
CA LEU A 22 1.36 -7.70 6.87
C LEU A 22 2.57 -6.99 7.51
N PHE A 23 2.55 -6.81 8.84
CA PHE A 23 3.61 -6.14 9.60
C PHE A 23 4.52 -7.16 10.32
N SER A 24 3.95 -8.29 10.71
CA SER A 24 4.59 -9.43 11.37
C SER A 24 4.27 -10.75 10.63
N PRO A 25 4.93 -11.04 9.50
CA PRO A 25 4.71 -12.26 8.71
C PRO A 25 4.94 -13.56 9.49
N GLU A 26 5.70 -13.52 10.59
CA GLU A 26 5.95 -14.66 11.47
C GLU A 26 4.66 -15.27 12.04
N PHE A 27 3.58 -14.49 12.16
CA PHE A 27 2.27 -14.99 12.62
C PHE A 27 1.62 -15.98 11.67
N VAL A 28 2.05 -16.02 10.41
CA VAL A 28 1.61 -17.01 9.41
C VAL A 28 2.73 -17.98 9.03
N GLY A 29 3.82 -18.01 9.80
CA GLY A 29 4.97 -18.89 9.54
C GLY A 29 5.79 -18.48 8.32
N SER A 30 5.76 -17.19 7.95
CA SER A 30 6.59 -16.64 6.88
C SER A 30 7.81 -15.94 7.49
N ASP A 31 8.99 -16.22 6.93
CA ASP A 31 10.25 -15.55 7.29
C ASP A 31 10.49 -14.26 6.47
N GLU A 32 9.48 -13.79 5.75
CA GLU A 32 9.54 -12.56 4.97
C GLU A 32 9.52 -11.31 5.87
N ARG A 33 9.96 -10.18 5.32
CA ARG A 33 9.98 -8.91 6.04
C ARG A 33 8.58 -8.27 6.07
N GLY A 34 8.28 -7.58 7.16
CA GLY A 34 7.05 -6.81 7.30
C GLY A 34 6.96 -5.63 6.33
N LEU A 35 5.75 -5.14 6.09
CA LEU A 35 5.45 -4.08 5.12
C LEU A 35 6.30 -2.82 5.33
N ALA A 36 6.47 -2.34 6.56
CA ALA A 36 7.24 -1.12 6.83
C ALA A 36 8.73 -1.30 6.52
N GLU A 37 9.28 -2.50 6.79
CA GLU A 37 10.67 -2.84 6.46
C GLU A 37 10.87 -2.94 4.95
N LEU A 38 9.92 -3.55 4.23
CA LEU A 38 9.97 -3.63 2.77
C LEU A 38 9.95 -2.23 2.13
N VAL A 39 9.17 -1.29 2.68
CA VAL A 39 9.18 0.12 2.23
C VAL A 39 10.54 0.77 2.51
N LEU A 40 11.10 0.57 3.72
CA LEU A 40 12.43 1.08 4.06
C LEU A 40 13.50 0.57 3.11
N ASP A 41 13.53 -0.74 2.83
CA ASP A 41 14.48 -1.36 1.90
C ASP A 41 14.32 -0.80 0.50
N SER A 42 13.09 -0.70 0.02
CA SER A 42 12.79 -0.19 -1.32
C SER A 42 13.29 1.24 -1.50
N ILE A 43 13.07 2.13 -0.53
CA ILE A 43 13.63 3.49 -0.54
C ILE A 43 15.16 3.45 -0.39
N GLY A 44 15.70 2.50 0.38
CA GLY A 44 17.13 2.27 0.55
C GLY A 44 17.86 1.84 -0.72
N CYS A 45 17.16 1.23 -1.68
CA CYS A 45 17.69 0.89 -3.00
C CYS A 45 17.77 2.09 -3.95
N CYS A 46 17.11 3.21 -3.63
CA CYS A 46 17.11 4.41 -4.46
C CYS A 46 18.30 5.33 -4.18
N ASP A 47 18.63 6.21 -5.13
CA ASP A 47 19.63 7.26 -4.91
C ASP A 47 19.25 8.15 -3.72
N VAL A 48 20.24 8.56 -2.92
CA VAL A 48 20.06 9.38 -1.72
C VAL A 48 19.30 10.68 -2.01
N ASP A 49 19.52 11.26 -3.19
CA ASP A 49 18.95 12.56 -3.57
C ASP A 49 17.42 12.51 -3.72
N ILE A 50 16.84 11.35 -4.04
CA ILE A 50 15.39 11.20 -4.23
C ILE A 50 14.67 10.60 -3.01
N ARG A 51 15.40 10.11 -2.00
CA ARG A 51 14.78 9.40 -0.86
C ARG A 51 13.85 10.29 -0.07
N ALA A 52 14.20 11.56 0.12
CA ALA A 52 13.38 12.52 0.85
C ALA A 52 11.99 12.66 0.21
N ASP A 53 11.94 12.72 -1.13
CA ASP A 53 10.69 12.79 -1.88
C ASP A 53 9.90 11.49 -1.78
N LEU A 54 10.57 10.32 -1.81
CA LEU A 54 9.90 9.03 -1.66
C LEU A 54 9.26 8.87 -0.28
N TRP A 55 9.95 9.23 0.80
CA TRP A 55 9.40 9.24 2.16
C TRP A 55 8.20 10.18 2.32
N GLY A 56 8.24 11.32 1.63
CA GLY A 56 7.15 12.31 1.62
C GLY A 56 5.96 11.94 0.74
N ASN A 57 6.02 10.84 -0.02
CA ASN A 57 5.01 10.46 -1.00
C ASN A 57 4.74 8.95 -1.04
N VAL A 58 4.56 8.31 0.12
CA VAL A 58 4.18 6.89 0.18
C VAL A 58 2.68 6.75 -0.11
N VAL A 59 2.32 6.32 -1.33
CA VAL A 59 0.92 6.22 -1.77
C VAL A 59 0.40 4.79 -1.63
N LEU A 60 -0.72 4.62 -0.92
CA LEU A 60 -1.42 3.35 -0.79
C LEU A 60 -2.37 3.11 -1.95
N SER A 61 -2.32 1.91 -2.51
CA SER A 61 -3.15 1.44 -3.63
C SER A 61 -3.55 -0.03 -3.44
N GLY A 62 -4.67 -0.44 -4.04
CA GLY A 62 -5.15 -1.82 -4.04
C GLY A 62 -6.06 -2.18 -2.87
N GLY A 63 -6.78 -3.31 -3.01
CA GLY A 63 -7.84 -3.72 -2.10
C GLY A 63 -7.39 -3.95 -0.65
N SER A 64 -6.25 -4.61 -0.43
CA SER A 64 -5.73 -4.88 0.92
C SER A 64 -5.30 -3.61 1.67
N SER A 65 -5.04 -2.50 0.97
CA SER A 65 -4.76 -1.22 1.63
C SER A 65 -5.99 -0.58 2.29
N LEU A 66 -7.19 -1.16 2.11
CA LEU A 66 -8.44 -0.70 2.72
C LEU A 66 -8.63 -1.16 4.17
N PHE A 67 -7.75 -1.99 4.73
CA PHE A 67 -7.84 -2.37 6.13
C PHE A 67 -7.85 -1.13 7.04
N SER A 68 -8.82 -1.09 7.95
CA SER A 68 -9.01 0.05 8.86
C SER A 68 -7.76 0.26 9.72
N GLY A 69 -7.25 1.50 9.75
CA GLY A 69 -6.07 1.86 10.53
C GLY A 69 -4.72 1.48 9.89
N LEU A 70 -4.72 0.84 8.70
CA LEU A 70 -3.47 0.46 8.02
C LEU A 70 -2.60 1.67 7.68
N ALA A 71 -3.20 2.77 7.19
CA ALA A 71 -2.47 3.99 6.84
C ALA A 71 -1.80 4.61 8.07
N ASP A 72 -2.53 4.72 9.18
CA ASP A 72 -2.02 5.28 10.44
C ASP A 72 -0.91 4.39 11.04
N ARG A 73 -1.12 3.07 11.03
CA ARG A 73 -0.15 2.08 11.48
C ARG A 73 1.14 2.17 10.66
N LEU A 74 1.04 2.14 9.34
CA LEU A 74 2.20 2.24 8.46
C LEU A 74 2.91 3.59 8.65
N SER A 75 2.17 4.70 8.73
CA SER A 75 2.78 6.02 8.97
C SER A 75 3.56 6.04 10.28
N LYS A 76 3.04 5.44 11.35
CA LYS A 76 3.73 5.35 12.64
C LYS A 76 5.05 4.58 12.54
N GLU A 77 5.04 3.42 11.89
CA GLU A 77 6.25 2.60 11.74
C GLU A 77 7.28 3.27 10.83
N LEU A 78 6.85 3.81 9.68
CA LEU A 78 7.75 4.52 8.78
C LEU A 78 8.36 5.77 9.43
N CYS A 79 7.60 6.53 10.24
CA CYS A 79 8.15 7.64 11.02
C CYS A 79 9.22 7.20 12.03
N ALA A 80 9.14 5.98 12.56
CA ALA A 80 10.14 5.43 13.48
C ALA A 80 11.40 4.94 12.74
N LEU A 81 11.27 4.49 11.49
CA LEU A 81 12.35 3.99 10.66
C LEU A 81 13.08 5.08 9.86
N ALA A 82 12.37 6.14 9.46
CA ALA A 82 12.94 7.21 8.66
C ALA A 82 13.93 8.07 9.47
N PRO A 83 14.97 8.64 8.81
CA PRO A 83 15.82 9.64 9.42
C PRO A 83 15.01 10.81 10.01
N SER A 84 15.39 11.30 11.19
CA SER A 84 14.64 12.32 11.94
C SER A 84 14.48 13.67 11.22
N SER A 85 15.32 13.95 10.22
CA SER A 85 15.23 15.14 9.37
C SER A 85 14.20 15.03 8.25
N ILE A 86 13.65 13.83 7.99
CA ILE A 86 12.74 13.55 6.88
C ILE A 86 11.30 13.53 7.38
N ARG A 87 10.42 14.23 6.67
CA ARG A 87 8.98 14.18 6.92
C ARG A 87 8.37 13.00 6.14
N VAL A 88 7.92 11.98 6.85
CA VAL A 88 7.15 10.88 6.27
C VAL A 88 5.71 11.30 6.03
N LYS A 89 5.14 10.90 4.89
CA LYS A 89 3.72 11.08 4.60
C LYS A 89 3.17 9.86 3.86
N VAL A 90 2.20 9.21 4.50
CA VAL A 90 1.41 8.13 3.90
C VAL A 90 0.11 8.73 3.34
N ILE A 91 -0.14 8.48 2.05
CA ILE A 91 -1.28 9.01 1.30
C ILE A 91 -2.21 7.85 1.01
N ALA A 92 -3.45 7.92 1.51
CA ALA A 92 -4.44 6.85 1.38
C ALA A 92 -5.74 7.38 0.77
N PRO A 93 -5.84 7.51 -0.56
CA PRO A 93 -7.07 7.98 -1.22
C PRO A 93 -8.27 7.07 -0.88
N PRO A 94 -9.49 7.60 -0.75
CA PRO A 94 -10.68 6.79 -0.46
C PRO A 94 -10.95 5.70 -1.51
N GLU A 95 -10.79 6.05 -2.78
CA GLU A 95 -11.00 5.20 -3.96
C GLU A 95 -9.81 4.29 -4.30
N ARG A 96 -8.80 4.20 -3.41
CA ARG A 96 -7.52 3.54 -3.67
C ARG A 96 -7.58 2.07 -4.08
N LYS A 97 -8.70 1.40 -3.83
CA LYS A 97 -8.99 0.06 -4.35
C LYS A 97 -8.82 -0.04 -5.86
N TYR A 98 -9.14 1.04 -6.57
CA TYR A 98 -9.15 1.10 -8.03
C TYR A 98 -8.13 2.10 -8.60
N SER A 99 -7.19 2.61 -7.79
CA SER A 99 -6.23 3.63 -8.24
C SER A 99 -5.46 3.23 -9.50
N ALA A 100 -5.04 1.96 -9.62
CA ALA A 100 -4.37 1.48 -10.82
C ALA A 100 -5.25 1.58 -12.08
N TRP A 101 -6.54 1.20 -11.96
CA TRP A 101 -7.49 1.29 -13.06
C TRP A 101 -7.83 2.75 -13.40
N ILE A 102 -8.05 3.59 -12.39
CA ILE A 102 -8.29 5.02 -12.57
C ILE A 102 -7.10 5.67 -13.29
N GLY A 103 -5.87 5.37 -12.87
CA GLY A 103 -4.66 5.84 -13.54
C GLY A 103 -4.57 5.42 -15.01
N GLY A 104 -4.89 4.16 -15.31
CA GLY A 104 -4.97 3.67 -16.68
C GLY A 104 -6.06 4.36 -17.51
N SER A 105 -7.24 4.59 -16.93
CA SER A 105 -8.34 5.31 -17.59
C SER A 105 -7.97 6.77 -17.89
N ILE A 106 -7.26 7.45 -16.98
CA ILE A 106 -6.77 8.81 -17.20
C ILE A 106 -5.71 8.80 -18.31
N LEU A 107 -4.70 7.93 -18.21
CA LEU A 107 -3.62 7.82 -19.18
C LEU A 107 -4.14 7.55 -20.60
N GLY A 108 -5.07 6.60 -20.75
CA GLY A 108 -5.68 6.26 -22.03
C GLY A 108 -6.58 7.37 -22.61
N SER A 109 -6.95 8.37 -21.82
CA SER A 109 -7.75 9.52 -22.25
C SER A 109 -6.90 10.76 -22.59
N LEU A 110 -5.57 10.70 -22.41
CA LEU A 110 -4.68 11.81 -22.77
C LEU A 110 -4.49 11.86 -24.29
N SER A 111 -4.45 13.07 -24.85
CA SER A 111 -4.17 13.27 -26.29
C SER A 111 -2.78 12.74 -26.71
N THR A 112 -1.85 12.63 -25.77
CA THR A 112 -0.51 12.09 -25.99
C THR A 112 -0.47 10.56 -26.01
N PHE A 113 -1.55 9.88 -25.60
CA PHE A 113 -1.57 8.42 -25.51
C PHE A 113 -1.38 7.74 -26.87
N GLU A 114 -1.90 8.33 -27.94
CA GLU A 114 -1.74 7.80 -29.30
C GLU A 114 -0.28 7.63 -29.70
N SER A 115 0.60 8.58 -29.33
CA SER A 115 2.04 8.49 -29.59
C SER A 115 2.80 7.47 -28.73
N MET A 116 2.15 6.91 -27.71
CA MET A 116 2.72 5.90 -26.82
C MET A 116 2.21 4.48 -27.12
N ALA A 117 1.11 4.38 -27.87
CA ALA A 117 0.48 3.10 -28.19
C ALA A 117 1.28 2.35 -29.27
N ILE A 118 1.24 1.02 -29.19
CA ILE A 118 1.75 0.15 -30.26
C ILE A 118 0.56 -0.16 -31.18
N THR A 119 0.74 0.09 -32.47
CA THR A 119 -0.27 -0.18 -33.50
C THR A 119 -0.37 -1.67 -33.80
N ARG A 120 -1.35 -2.08 -34.60
CA ARG A 120 -1.48 -3.49 -34.99
C ARG A 120 -0.41 -3.89 -36.01
N GLU A 121 0.04 -2.93 -36.81
CA GLU A 121 0.97 -3.13 -37.91
C GLU A 121 2.43 -3.25 -37.47
N GLU A 122 2.79 -2.73 -36.30
CA GLU A 122 4.10 -2.89 -35.64
C GLU A 122 4.30 -4.28 -35.03
#